data_AF-A0A1H1W090-F1
#
_entry.id   AF-A0A1H1W090-F1
#
_cell.length_a   1.000
_cell.length_b   1.000
_cell.length_c   1.000
_cell.angle_alpha   90.00
_cell.angle_beta   90.00
_cell.angle_gamma   90.00
#
_symmetry.space_group_name_H-M   'P 1'
#
loop_
_entity.id
_entity.type
_entity.pdbx_description
1 polymer ?
#
loop_
_entity_poly.entity_id
_entity_poly.type
_entity_poly.pdbx_seq_one_letter_code
_entity_poly.pdbx_strand_id
1 'polypeptide(L)'
;MDTNIIEKLDRIEKLLLEQHTMQKQVLNFNETCKYLELSQSHLYKLTSTGTIPHYKPNGKKIYFQREELDHWLLRNRMDSRDEIEQQAADYLIKKGAVKL
;
A
#
# COMPACT_ATOMS: atom_id res chain seq x y z
N MET A 1 10.38 -18.87 38.33
CA MET A 1 10.53 -18.78 36.86
C MET A 1 11.38 -17.55 36.59
N ASP A 2 12.40 -17.67 35.73
CA ASP A 2 13.27 -16.55 35.41
C ASP A 2 12.49 -15.45 34.69
N THR A 3 12.33 -14.30 35.33
CA THR A 3 11.62 -13.13 34.80
C THR A 3 12.14 -12.72 33.42
N ASN A 4 13.46 -12.87 33.20
CA ASN A 4 14.11 -12.58 31.93
C ASN A 4 13.65 -13.49 30.78
N ILE A 5 13.30 -14.75 31.08
CA ILE A 5 12.77 -15.69 30.07
C ILE A 5 11.35 -15.28 29.70
N ILE A 6 10.52 -14.91 30.66
CA ILE A 6 9.14 -14.47 30.42
C ILE A 6 9.10 -13.21 29.55
N GLU A 7 9.91 -12.19 29.88
CA GLU A 7 10.02 -10.97 29.07
C GLU A 7 10.47 -11.24 27.62
N LYS A 8 11.40 -12.19 27.43
CA LYS A 8 11.83 -12.60 26.09
C LYS A 8 10.71 -13.31 25.32
N LEU A 9 9.92 -14.15 26.00
CA LEU A 9 8.79 -14.85 25.38
C LEU A 9 7.70 -13.87 24.94
N ASP A 10 7.32 -12.91 25.79
CA ASP A 10 6.33 -11.88 25.44
C ASP A 10 6.78 -11.05 24.23
N ARG A 11 8.08 -10.71 24.18
CA ARG A 11 8.66 -10.00 23.05
C ARG A 11 8.61 -10.83 21.76
N ILE A 12 8.90 -12.12 21.85
CA ILE A 12 8.83 -13.03 20.69
C ILE A 12 7.39 -13.17 20.21
N GLU A 13 6.43 -13.35 21.12
CA GLU A 13 5.00 -13.44 20.78
C GLU A 13 4.54 -12.18 20.03
N LYS A 14 4.89 -11.00 20.54
CA LYS A 14 4.56 -9.73 19.88
C LYS A 14 5.15 -9.64 18.47
N LEU A 15 6.42 -9.98 18.29
CA LEU A 15 7.08 -9.97 16.98
C LEU A 15 6.46 -10.98 16.01
N LEU A 16 6.06 -12.15 16.48
CA LEU A 16 5.38 -13.15 15.65
C LEU A 16 4.00 -12.69 15.19
N LEU A 17 3.23 -12.04 16.08
CA LEU A 17 1.94 -11.45 15.73
C LEU A 17 2.08 -10.32 14.70
N GLU A 18 3.08 -9.46 14.86
CA GLU A 18 3.42 -8.41 13.90
C GLU A 18 3.81 -9.02 12.54
N GLN A 19 4.70 -10.02 12.53
CA GLN A 19 5.13 -10.70 11.30
C GLN A 19 3.96 -11.37 10.57
N HIS A 20 3.09 -12.10 11.29
CA HIS A 20 1.92 -12.73 10.69
C HIS A 20 0.97 -11.69 10.05
N THR A 21 0.82 -10.52 10.68
CA THR A 21 0.01 -9.42 10.14
C THR A 21 0.62 -8.84 8.86
N MET A 22 1.96 -8.72 8.79
CA MET A 22 2.67 -8.26 7.59
C MET A 22 2.55 -9.24 6.41
N GLN A 23 2.52 -10.55 6.68
CA GLN A 23 2.43 -11.59 5.64
C GLN A 23 1.00 -11.84 5.13
N LYS A 24 0.00 -11.30 5.82
CA LYS A 24 -1.40 -11.52 5.47
C LYS A 24 -1.73 -10.91 4.10
N GLN A 25 -2.18 -11.75 3.19
CA GLN A 25 -2.55 -11.35 1.82
C GLN A 25 -3.91 -10.67 1.75
N VAL A 26 -4.85 -11.07 2.61
CA VAL A 26 -6.20 -10.50 2.64
C VAL A 26 -6.40 -9.74 3.95
N LEU A 27 -6.60 -8.44 3.84
CA LEU A 27 -6.81 -7.54 4.97
C LEU A 27 -8.31 -7.30 5.18
N ASN A 28 -8.74 -7.22 6.43
CA ASN A 28 -10.04 -6.67 6.79
C ASN A 28 -9.97 -5.13 6.86
N PHE A 29 -11.11 -4.48 7.08
CA PHE A 29 -11.22 -3.03 7.14
C PHE A 29 -10.24 -2.37 8.15
N ASN A 30 -10.14 -2.90 9.37
CA ASN A 30 -9.27 -2.32 10.40
C ASN A 30 -7.79 -2.54 10.10
N GLU A 31 -7.43 -3.71 9.57
CA GLU A 31 -6.08 -4.01 9.11
C GLU A 31 -5.68 -3.08 7.96
N THR A 32 -6.62 -2.79 7.04
CA THR A 32 -6.39 -1.89 5.91
C THR A 32 -6.23 -0.44 6.35
N CYS A 33 -7.00 0.02 7.35
CA CYS A 33 -6.79 1.35 7.94
C CYS A 33 -5.36 1.51 8.48
N LYS A 34 -4.86 0.48 9.18
CA LYS A 34 -3.48 0.47 9.69
C LYS A 34 -2.47 0.40 8.57
N TYR A 35 -2.72 -0.43 7.56
CA TYR A 35 -1.82 -0.64 6.44
C TYR A 35 -1.62 0.61 5.58
N LEU A 36 -2.71 1.32 5.28
CA LEU A 36 -2.70 2.53 4.46
C LEU A 36 -2.49 3.81 5.28
N GLU A 37 -2.36 3.69 6.60
CA GLU A 37 -2.29 4.81 7.54
C GLU A 37 -3.46 5.81 7.40
N LEU A 38 -4.67 5.27 7.14
CA LEU A 38 -5.88 6.07 6.94
C LEU A 38 -6.82 5.99 8.15
N SER A 39 -7.54 7.08 8.39
CA SER A 39 -8.68 7.03 9.32
C SER A 39 -9.79 6.13 8.77
N GLN A 40 -10.59 5.55 9.66
CA GLN A 40 -11.73 4.72 9.28
C GLN A 40 -12.72 5.49 8.40
N SER A 41 -12.99 6.76 8.70
CA SER A 41 -13.90 7.59 7.89
C SER A 41 -13.38 7.80 6.47
N HIS A 42 -12.06 8.00 6.31
CA HIS A 42 -11.45 8.14 5.00
C HIS A 42 -11.52 6.84 4.21
N LEU A 43 -11.19 5.69 4.82
CA LEU A 43 -11.30 4.40 4.15
C LEU A 43 -12.76 4.09 3.79
N TYR A 44 -13.72 4.40 4.66
CA TYR A 44 -15.15 4.26 4.35
C TYR A 44 -15.53 5.06 3.12
N LYS A 45 -15.13 6.33 3.05
CA LYS A 45 -15.38 7.19 1.88
C LYS A 45 -14.82 6.55 0.61
N LEU A 46 -13.57 6.08 0.63
CA LEU A 46 -12.95 5.43 -0.53
C LEU A 46 -13.69 4.17 -0.97
N THR A 47 -14.17 3.36 -0.02
CA THR A 47 -14.94 2.14 -0.34
C THR A 47 -16.35 2.43 -0.84
N SER A 48 -17.01 3.49 -0.34
CA SER A 48 -18.36 3.86 -0.77
C SER A 48 -18.36 4.56 -2.13
N THR A 49 -17.31 5.32 -2.45
CA THR A 49 -17.11 5.94 -3.77
C THR A 49 -16.51 4.98 -4.80
N GLY A 50 -16.19 3.74 -4.42
CA GLY A 50 -15.58 2.75 -5.31
C GLY A 50 -14.19 3.13 -5.80
N THR A 51 -13.48 4.02 -5.09
CA THR A 51 -12.18 4.55 -5.51
C THR A 51 -11.03 3.64 -5.12
N ILE A 52 -11.22 2.75 -4.14
CA ILE A 52 -10.25 1.76 -3.69
C ILE A 52 -10.72 0.33 -4.06
N PRO A 53 -9.85 -0.55 -4.57
CA PRO A 53 -10.20 -1.95 -4.82
C PRO A 53 -10.60 -2.64 -3.50
N HIS A 54 -11.74 -3.31 -3.50
CA HIS A 54 -12.26 -3.97 -2.31
C HIS A 54 -13.26 -5.08 -2.65
N TYR A 55 -13.42 -6.01 -1.72
CA TYR A 55 -14.26 -7.20 -1.85
C TYR A 55 -15.33 -7.26 -0.76
N LYS A 56 -16.55 -7.65 -1.12
CA LYS A 56 -17.71 -7.77 -0.21
C LYS A 56 -18.44 -9.12 -0.41
N PRO A 57 -17.81 -10.27 -0.13
CA PRO A 57 -18.35 -11.59 -0.49
C PRO A 57 -19.72 -11.88 0.13
N ASN A 58 -19.97 -11.39 1.35
CA ASN A 58 -21.22 -11.60 2.09
C ASN A 58 -21.98 -10.28 2.37
N GLY A 59 -21.64 -9.19 1.68
CA GLY A 59 -22.26 -7.86 1.84
C GLY A 59 -21.99 -7.11 3.16
N LYS A 60 -21.72 -7.80 4.28
CA LYS A 60 -21.55 -7.19 5.61
C LYS A 60 -20.12 -6.76 5.94
N LYS A 61 -19.11 -7.52 5.48
CA LYS A 61 -17.69 -7.25 5.74
C LYS A 61 -16.99 -6.86 4.44
N ILE A 62 -16.03 -5.95 4.57
CA ILE A 62 -15.16 -5.50 3.48
C ILE A 62 -13.77 -6.10 3.68
N TYR A 63 -13.23 -6.65 2.61
CA TYR A 63 -11.89 -7.21 2.54
C TYR A 63 -11.10 -6.58 1.40
N PHE A 64 -9.78 -6.66 1.51
CA PHE A 64 -8.84 -6.04 0.58
C PHE A 64 -7.71 -7.01 0.31
N GLN A 65 -7.29 -7.11 -0.95
CA GLN A 65 -6.08 -7.85 -1.30
C GLN A 65 -4.89 -6.91 -1.20
N ARG A 66 -3.85 -7.30 -0.46
CA ARG A 66 -2.66 -6.47 -0.19
C ARG A 66 -1.99 -6.01 -1.49
N GLU A 67 -1.77 -6.93 -2.42
CA GLU A 67 -1.15 -6.63 -3.72
C GLU A 67 -1.93 -5.58 -4.52
N GLU A 68 -3.27 -5.64 -4.50
CA GLU A 68 -4.10 -4.63 -5.17
C GLU A 68 -4.01 -3.26 -4.48
N LEU A 69 -3.87 -3.25 -3.16
CA LEU A 69 -3.62 -2.02 -2.41
C LEU A 69 -2.26 -1.41 -2.78
N ASP A 70 -1.24 -2.24 -2.96
CA ASP A 70 0.11 -1.80 -3.35
C ASP A 70 0.09 -1.17 -4.75
N HIS A 71 -0.52 -1.86 -5.71
CA HIS A 71 -0.74 -1.30 -7.05
C HIS A 71 -1.57 -0.02 -7.00
N TRP A 72 -2.61 0.01 -6.18
CA TRP A 72 -3.44 1.20 -6.02
C TRP A 72 -2.65 2.37 -5.44
N LEU A 73 -1.77 2.15 -4.45
CA LEU A 73 -0.90 3.19 -3.88
C LEU A 73 0.08 3.75 -4.91
N LEU A 74 0.61 2.89 -5.79
CA LEU A 74 1.62 3.26 -6.79
C LEU A 74 1.03 3.73 -8.13
N ARG A 75 -0.30 3.74 -8.28
CA ARG A 75 -0.97 3.96 -9.58
C ARG A 75 -0.69 5.31 -10.25
N ASN A 76 -0.45 6.36 -9.44
CA ASN A 76 -0.24 7.72 -9.93
C ASN A 76 1.22 8.13 -9.68
N ARG A 77 2.15 7.38 -10.29
CA ARG A 77 3.56 7.73 -10.27
C ARG A 77 3.74 9.15 -10.83
N MET A 78 4.50 9.98 -10.13
CA MET A 78 4.98 11.25 -10.66
C MET A 78 6.42 11.08 -11.13
N ASP A 79 6.68 11.52 -12.35
CA ASP A 79 8.02 11.48 -12.93
C ASP A 79 8.92 12.48 -12.19
N SER A 80 10.20 12.11 -12.05
CA SER A 80 11.21 13.00 -11.50
C SER A 80 11.51 14.14 -12.49
N ARG A 81 12.15 15.21 -12.01
CA ARG A 81 12.59 16.30 -12.87
C ARG A 81 13.52 15.80 -13.98
N ASP A 82 14.47 14.94 -13.61
CA ASP A 82 15.42 14.34 -14.56
C ASP A 82 14.71 13.49 -15.62
N GLU A 83 13.68 12.72 -15.22
CA GLU A 83 12.86 11.94 -16.15
C GLU A 83 12.08 12.83 -17.11
N ILE A 84 11.52 13.94 -16.61
CA ILE A 84 10.81 14.93 -17.43
C ILE A 84 11.77 15.63 -18.40
N GLU A 85 12.97 16.01 -17.94
CA GLU A 85 14.01 16.62 -18.77
C GLU A 85 14.49 15.66 -19.86
N GLN A 86 14.70 14.38 -19.52
CA GLN A 86 15.06 13.35 -20.49
C GLN A 86 13.96 13.15 -21.53
N GLN A 87 12.68 13.06 -21.11
CA GLN A 87 11.55 12.95 -22.03
C GLN A 87 11.47 14.16 -22.98
N ALA A 88 11.76 15.37 -22.49
CA ALA A 88 11.81 16.57 -23.31
C ALA A 88 12.96 16.54 -24.32
N ALA A 89 14.16 16.12 -23.89
CA ALA A 89 15.32 15.96 -24.77
C ALA A 89 15.05 14.90 -25.86
N ASP A 90 14.51 13.74 -25.49
CA ASP A 90 14.14 12.67 -26.42
C ASP A 90 13.10 13.14 -27.45
N TYR A 91 12.12 13.93 -27.01
CA TYR A 91 11.12 14.52 -27.90
C TYR A 91 11.75 15.48 -28.93
N LEU A 92 12.70 16.34 -28.52
CA LEU A 92 13.39 17.28 -29.40
C LEU A 92 14.27 16.56 -30.45
N ILE A 93 14.96 15.49 -30.03
CA ILE A 93 15.76 14.64 -30.91
C ILE A 93 14.84 13.96 -31.94
N LYS A 94 13.72 13.38 -31.49
CA LYS A 94 12.76 12.69 -32.36
C LYS A 94 12.09 13.61 -33.38
N LYS A 95 11.91 14.90 -33.05
CA LYS A 95 11.32 15.90 -33.95
C LYS A 95 12.35 16.52 -34.92
N GLY A 96 13.62 16.10 -34.87
CA GLY A 96 14.67 16.57 -35.78
C GLY A 96 15.09 18.03 -35.55
N ALA A 97 14.78 18.59 -34.38
CA ALA A 97 15.11 19.98 -34.04
C ALA A 97 16.59 20.16 -33.66
N VAL A 98 17.32 19.06 -33.43
CA VAL A 98 18.76 19.06 -33.14
C VAL A 98 19.42 18.02 -34.04
N LYS A 99 20.15 18.49 -35.06
CA LYS A 99 21.20 17.71 -35.72
C LYS A 99 22.49 17.97 -34.98
N LEU A 100 23.22 16.88 -34.66
CA LEU A 100 24.61 16.93 -34.20
C LEU A 100 25.48 17.77 -35.13
#